data_AF-K2G6M5-F1
#
_entry.id   AF-K2G6M5-F1
#
_cell.length_a   1.000
_cell.length_b   1.000
_cell.length_c   1.000
_cell.angle_alpha   90.00
_cell.angle_beta   90.00
_cell.angle_gamma   90.00
#
_symmetry.space_group_name_H-M   'P 1'
#
loop_
_entity.id
_entity.type
_entity.pdbx_description
1 polymer ?
#
loop_
_entity_poly.entity_id
_entity_poly.type
_entity_poly.pdbx_seq_one_letter_code
_entity_poly.pdbx_strand_id
1 'polypeptide(L)'
;MPKSKIKFVLEEVPSLTVFGIWLFEQGRGLSRKESDLKFKNDQKALLNNTENFEKACQWLAQIEKIETINEKRSSYGLKHLAEKKIGYITNGVFIAAAIYCGFKYKIYRDDPNPCFAMSEKSIKQIEKKFI
;
A
#
# COMPACT_ATOMS: atom_id res chain seq x y z
N MET A 1 -18.49 -0.56 -4.82
CA MET A 1 -17.56 -0.24 -5.93
C MET A 1 -16.14 -0.05 -5.37
N PRO A 2 -15.15 -0.90 -5.70
CA PRO A 2 -13.78 -0.77 -5.18
C PRO A 2 -13.08 0.52 -5.59
N LYS A 3 -13.39 1.03 -6.79
CA LYS A 3 -12.82 2.27 -7.31
C LYS A 3 -13.13 3.49 -6.44
N SER A 4 -14.33 3.58 -5.85
CA SER A 4 -14.67 4.69 -4.95
C SER A 4 -13.92 4.59 -3.63
N LYS A 5 -13.60 3.38 -3.17
CA LYS A 5 -12.78 3.12 -1.97
C LYS A 5 -11.33 3.57 -2.20
N ILE A 6 -10.76 3.23 -3.35
CA ILE A 6 -9.41 3.70 -3.72
C ILE A 6 -9.39 5.23 -3.87
N LYS A 7 -10.43 5.82 -4.47
CA LYS A 7 -10.55 7.28 -4.59
C LYS A 7 -10.55 7.97 -3.23
N PHE A 8 -11.31 7.46 -2.26
CA PHE A 8 -11.30 7.96 -0.89
C PHE A 8 -9.88 7.97 -0.29
N VAL A 9 -9.12 6.89 -0.49
CA VAL A 9 -7.73 6.84 0.01
C VAL A 9 -6.82 7.82 -0.72
N LEU A 10 -7.01 8.05 -2.03
CA LEU A 10 -6.27 9.06 -2.78
C LEU A 10 -6.61 10.50 -2.34
N GLU A 11 -7.81 10.73 -1.82
CA GLU A 11 -8.18 12.02 -1.22
C GLU A 11 -7.49 12.22 0.14
N GLU A 12 -7.33 11.14 0.94
CA GLU A 12 -6.59 11.15 2.20
C GLU A 12 -5.06 11.25 1.99
N VAL A 13 -4.53 10.54 1.00
CA VAL A 13 -3.10 10.47 0.68
C VAL A 13 -2.87 10.81 -0.80
N PRO A 14 -2.89 12.12 -1.17
CA PRO A 14 -2.78 12.54 -2.56
C PRO A 14 -1.46 12.18 -3.22
N SER A 15 -0.40 11.89 -2.47
CA SER A 15 0.90 11.46 -3.00
C SER A 15 0.99 9.95 -3.27
N LEU A 16 -0.04 9.17 -2.94
CA LEU A 16 -0.06 7.74 -3.20
C LEU A 16 -0.21 7.45 -4.70
N THR A 17 0.61 6.52 -5.21
CA THR A 17 0.60 6.03 -6.58
C THR A 17 0.62 4.50 -6.59
N VAL A 18 0.54 3.87 -7.77
CA VAL A 18 0.62 2.40 -7.89
C VAL A 18 1.91 1.79 -7.32
N PHE A 19 3.00 2.57 -7.22
CA PHE A 19 4.30 2.11 -6.70
C PHE A 19 4.53 2.38 -5.20
N GLY A 20 3.70 3.23 -4.58
CA GLY A 20 3.86 3.64 -3.19
C GLY A 20 3.68 5.15 -3.01
N ILE A 21 4.13 5.68 -1.88
CA ILE A 21 4.07 7.12 -1.60
C ILE A 21 5.13 7.85 -2.41
N TRP A 22 4.70 8.79 -3.24
CA TRP A 22 5.58 9.60 -4.05
C TRP A 22 6.16 10.76 -3.22
N LEU A 23 7.33 10.54 -2.63
CA LEU A 23 8.01 11.54 -1.78
C LEU A 23 9.13 12.31 -2.51
N PHE A 24 9.60 11.82 -3.66
CA PHE A 24 10.68 12.45 -4.45
C PHE A 24 10.40 12.43 -5.95
N GLU A 25 11.12 13.27 -6.69
CA GLU A 25 11.22 13.25 -8.16
C GLU A 25 11.71 11.88 -8.64
N GLN A 26 10.79 10.91 -8.77
CA GLN A 26 11.06 9.55 -9.26
C GLN A 26 11.19 9.52 -10.79
N GLY A 27 11.96 10.46 -11.31
CA GLY A 27 12.24 10.64 -12.71
C GLY A 27 13.61 11.25 -12.85
N ARG A 28 14.66 10.46 -12.63
CA ARG A 28 16.02 10.89 -13.00
C ARG A 28 15.99 11.30 -14.48
N GLY A 29 16.17 12.58 -14.75
CA GLY A 29 16.15 13.13 -16.11
C GLY A 29 14.77 13.42 -16.71
N LEU A 30 13.67 13.36 -15.95
CA LEU A 30 12.37 13.82 -16.44
C LEU A 30 12.22 15.33 -16.25
N SER A 31 11.66 16.00 -17.25
CA SER A 31 11.16 17.36 -17.08
C SER A 31 9.99 17.40 -16.09
N ARG A 32 9.68 18.58 -15.56
CA ARG A 32 8.54 18.76 -14.64
C ARG A 32 7.23 18.24 -15.23
N LYS A 33 6.98 18.52 -16.51
CA LYS A 33 5.76 18.10 -17.21
C LYS A 33 5.68 16.57 -17.36
N GLU A 34 6.79 15.92 -17.67
CA GLU A 34 6.85 14.45 -17.76
C GLU A 34 6.66 13.79 -16.40
N SER A 35 7.28 14.36 -15.36
CA SER A 35 7.09 13.92 -13.97
C SER A 35 5.62 14.02 -13.55
N ASP A 36 4.96 15.16 -13.78
CA ASP A 36 3.56 15.36 -13.46
C ASP A 36 2.62 14.42 -14.27
N LEU A 37 2.95 14.16 -15.53
CA LEU A 37 2.20 13.20 -16.37
C LEU A 37 2.37 11.77 -15.87
N LYS A 38 3.60 11.36 -15.56
CA LYS A 38 3.91 10.04 -15.00
C LYS A 38 3.17 9.84 -13.68
N PHE A 39 3.22 10.82 -12.79
CA PHE A 39 2.51 10.79 -11.51
C PHE A 39 1.00 10.55 -11.70
N LYS A 40 0.34 11.34 -12.58
CA LYS A 40 -1.09 11.16 -12.88
C LYS A 40 -1.41 9.79 -13.46
N ASN A 41 -0.54 9.28 -14.34
CA ASN A 41 -0.70 7.93 -14.91
C ASN A 41 -0.57 6.85 -13.83
N ASP A 42 0.39 7.00 -12.91
CA ASP A 42 0.61 6.05 -11.82
C ASP A 42 -0.55 6.08 -10.79
N GLN A 43 -1.16 7.24 -10.54
CA GLN A 43 -2.39 7.34 -9.76
C GLN A 43 -3.59 6.69 -10.47
N LYS A 44 -3.73 6.93 -11.79
CA LYS A 44 -4.78 6.32 -12.60
C LYS A 44 -4.64 4.79 -12.64
N ALA A 45 -3.41 4.29 -12.72
CA ALA A 45 -3.11 2.86 -12.66
C ALA A 45 -3.55 2.26 -11.32
N LEU A 46 -3.25 2.92 -10.20
CA LEU A 46 -3.75 2.51 -8.88
C LEU A 46 -5.27 2.51 -8.81
N LEU A 47 -5.91 3.59 -9.25
CA LEU A 47 -7.37 3.75 -9.21
C LEU A 47 -8.12 2.65 -10.00
N ASN A 48 -7.53 2.14 -11.08
CA ASN A 48 -8.11 1.08 -11.89
C ASN A 48 -7.76 -0.33 -11.40
N ASN A 49 -6.86 -0.49 -10.41
CA ASN A 49 -6.41 -1.80 -9.93
C ASN A 49 -7.36 -2.37 -8.85
N THR A 50 -8.63 -2.50 -9.20
CA THR A 50 -9.72 -2.82 -8.26
C THR A 50 -9.70 -4.25 -7.76
N GLU A 51 -9.37 -5.22 -8.62
CA GLU A 51 -9.36 -6.64 -8.26
C GLU A 51 -8.27 -6.94 -7.22
N ASN A 52 -7.05 -6.47 -7.45
CA ASN A 52 -5.95 -6.67 -6.50
C ASN A 52 -6.17 -5.91 -5.19
N PHE A 53 -6.83 -4.75 -5.25
CA PHE A 53 -7.24 -4.02 -4.05
C PHE A 53 -8.20 -4.86 -3.19
N GLU A 54 -9.19 -5.52 -3.78
CA GLU A 54 -10.12 -6.38 -3.03
C GLU A 54 -9.41 -7.61 -2.46
N LYS A 55 -8.55 -8.27 -3.24
CA LYS A 55 -7.72 -9.38 -2.74
C LYS A 55 -6.85 -8.96 -1.56
N ALA A 56 -6.24 -7.77 -1.65
CA ALA A 56 -5.44 -7.21 -0.56
C ALA A 56 -6.31 -6.93 0.68
N CYS A 57 -7.51 -6.35 0.52
CA CYS A 57 -8.45 -6.13 1.63
C CYS A 57 -8.84 -7.45 2.32
N GLN A 58 -9.14 -8.49 1.54
CA GLN A 58 -9.47 -9.83 2.07
C GLN A 58 -8.28 -10.44 2.83
N TRP A 59 -7.06 -10.28 2.32
CA TRP A 59 -5.87 -10.75 3.02
C TRP A 59 -5.66 -10.01 4.34
N LEU A 60 -5.80 -8.68 4.31
CA LEU A 60 -5.67 -7.77 5.46
C LEU A 60 -6.72 -8.02 6.55
N ALA A 61 -7.89 -8.55 6.21
CA ALA A 61 -8.93 -8.90 7.19
C ALA A 61 -8.49 -9.98 8.21
N GLN A 62 -7.41 -10.73 7.91
CA GLN A 62 -6.82 -11.71 8.82
C GLN A 62 -5.83 -11.09 9.82
N ILE A 63 -5.47 -9.80 9.64
CA ILE A 63 -4.47 -9.11 10.47
C ILE A 63 -5.18 -8.31 11.55
N GLU A 64 -4.73 -8.51 12.78
CA GLU A 64 -5.22 -7.78 13.93
C GLU A 64 -4.63 -6.37 13.95
N LYS A 65 -5.50 -5.37 14.15
CA LYS A 65 -5.12 -3.97 14.35
C LYS A 65 -4.59 -3.77 15.76
N ILE A 66 -3.58 -2.92 15.89
CA ILE A 66 -3.05 -2.48 17.19
C ILE A 66 -3.00 -0.95 17.23
N GLU A 67 -2.76 -0.39 18.41
CA GLU A 67 -2.71 1.07 18.59
C GLU A 67 -1.37 1.68 18.16
N THR A 68 -0.27 0.93 18.32
CA THR A 68 1.09 1.39 18.05
C THR A 68 1.54 0.99 16.64
N ILE A 69 2.26 1.87 15.94
CA ILE A 69 2.88 1.53 14.65
C ILE A 69 3.89 0.40 14.84
N ASN A 70 3.74 -0.67 14.06
CA ASN A 70 4.73 -1.75 14.02
C ASN A 70 5.83 -1.37 13.01
N GLU A 71 6.97 -0.87 13.52
CA GLU A 71 8.10 -0.46 12.68
C GLU A 71 8.97 -1.63 12.20
N LYS A 72 8.65 -2.89 12.58
CA LYS A 72 9.43 -4.08 12.16
C LYS A 72 9.19 -4.47 10.71
N ARG A 73 8.10 -4.00 10.10
CA ARG A 73 7.67 -4.37 8.75
C ARG A 73 7.17 -3.13 8.02
N SER A 74 7.79 -2.81 6.89
CA SER A 74 7.26 -1.80 5.96
C SER A 74 6.16 -2.39 5.09
N SER A 75 5.40 -1.52 4.43
CA SER A 75 4.39 -1.91 3.44
C SER A 75 4.96 -2.86 2.37
N TYR A 76 6.21 -2.66 1.96
CA TYR A 76 6.89 -3.46 0.94
C TYR A 76 7.11 -4.91 1.39
N GLY A 77 7.58 -5.09 2.63
CA GLY A 77 7.74 -6.42 3.21
C GLY A 77 6.41 -7.14 3.40
N LEU A 78 5.38 -6.43 3.88
CA LEU A 78 4.04 -6.98 4.07
C LEU A 78 3.36 -7.33 2.74
N LYS A 79 3.56 -6.50 1.71
CA LYS A 79 3.10 -6.74 0.34
C LYS A 79 3.64 -8.07 -0.17
N HIS A 80 4.95 -8.31 -0.07
CA HIS A 80 5.55 -9.58 -0.48
C HIS A 80 5.03 -10.79 0.29
N LEU A 81 4.73 -10.63 1.58
CA LEU A 81 4.08 -11.69 2.34
C LEU A 81 2.67 -11.99 1.81
N ALA A 82 1.88 -10.96 1.49
CA ALA A 82 0.55 -11.12 0.92
C ALA A 82 0.61 -11.83 -0.44
N GLU A 83 1.56 -11.46 -1.30
CA GLU A 83 1.72 -12.04 -2.65
C GLU A 83 1.84 -13.55 -2.67
N LYS A 84 2.42 -14.15 -1.63
CA LYS A 84 2.53 -15.61 -1.48
C LYS A 84 1.18 -16.32 -1.50
N LYS A 85 0.08 -15.62 -1.15
CA LYS A 85 -1.28 -16.18 -1.08
C LYS A 85 -2.22 -15.62 -2.15
N ILE A 86 -2.10 -14.34 -2.48
CA ILE A 86 -3.09 -13.65 -3.33
C ILE A 86 -2.57 -13.31 -4.73
N GLY A 87 -1.36 -13.74 -5.07
CA GLY A 87 -0.68 -13.40 -6.32
C GLY A 87 -0.06 -11.99 -6.28
N TYR A 88 0.63 -11.63 -7.36
CA TYR A 88 1.34 -10.36 -7.45
C TYR A 88 0.41 -9.15 -7.27
N ILE A 89 0.81 -8.22 -6.41
CA ILE A 89 0.16 -6.91 -6.25
C ILE A 89 1.22 -5.82 -6.17
N THR A 90 0.88 -4.61 -6.58
CA THR A 90 1.81 -3.49 -6.43
C THR A 90 1.79 -2.94 -5.00
N ASN A 91 2.88 -2.31 -4.58
CA ASN A 91 3.00 -1.77 -3.22
C ASN A 91 1.95 -0.68 -2.96
N GLY A 92 1.64 0.16 -3.95
CA GLY A 92 0.58 1.17 -3.84
C GLY A 92 -0.81 0.57 -3.60
N VAL A 93 -1.12 -0.57 -4.22
CA VAL A 93 -2.40 -1.27 -4.00
C VAL A 93 -2.47 -1.80 -2.57
N PHE A 94 -1.38 -2.37 -2.06
CA PHE A 94 -1.31 -2.84 -0.68
C PHE A 94 -1.52 -1.68 0.32
N ILE A 95 -0.81 -0.57 0.12
CA ILE A 95 -0.95 0.63 0.96
C ILE A 95 -2.39 1.15 0.92
N ALA A 96 -2.96 1.27 -0.28
CA ALA A 96 -4.35 1.73 -0.44
C ALA A 96 -5.33 0.84 0.33
N ALA A 97 -5.19 -0.48 0.20
CA ALA A 97 -6.04 -1.43 0.90
C ALA A 97 -5.85 -1.35 2.43
N ALA A 98 -4.62 -1.22 2.92
CA ALA A 98 -4.35 -1.11 4.35
C ALA A 98 -4.95 0.16 4.97
N ILE A 99 -4.80 1.31 4.31
CA ILE A 99 -5.42 2.57 4.76
C ILE A 99 -6.94 2.42 4.75
N TYR A 100 -7.52 1.91 3.66
CA TYR A 100 -8.97 1.68 3.57
C TYR A 100 -9.50 0.71 4.64
N CYS A 101 -8.74 -0.33 4.98
CA CYS A 101 -9.07 -1.26 6.06
C CYS A 101 -8.97 -0.61 7.46
N GLY A 102 -8.51 0.64 7.57
CA GLY A 102 -8.46 1.41 8.81
C GLY A 102 -7.24 1.11 9.67
N PHE A 103 -6.12 0.69 9.07
CA PHE A 103 -4.86 0.59 9.80
C PHE A 103 -4.22 1.96 9.93
N LYS A 104 -3.86 2.36 11.16
CA LYS A 104 -3.01 3.53 11.39
C LYS A 104 -1.67 3.33 10.68
N TYR A 105 -1.11 4.40 10.13
CA TYR A 105 0.14 4.33 9.37
C TYR A 105 1.05 5.51 9.70
N LYS A 106 2.33 5.33 9.41
CA LYS A 106 3.36 6.36 9.54
C LYS A 106 4.19 6.40 8.26
N ILE A 107 4.21 7.57 7.63
CA ILE A 107 5.05 7.87 6.48
C ILE A 107 6.35 8.48 7.02
N TYR A 108 7.50 7.97 6.58
CA TYR A 108 8.79 8.54 6.91
C TYR A 108 9.22 9.49 5.79
N ARG A 109 9.89 10.60 6.15
CA ARG A 109 10.19 11.73 5.24
C ARG A 109 10.92 11.31 3.96
N ASP A 110 11.60 10.15 3.96
CA ASP A 110 12.37 9.67 2.82
C ASP A 110 12.07 8.22 2.38
N ASP A 111 10.95 7.64 2.81
CA ASP A 111 10.60 6.24 2.49
C ASP A 111 9.21 6.13 1.85
N PRO A 112 9.10 5.61 0.60
CA PRO A 112 7.80 5.40 -0.04
C PRO A 112 6.96 4.29 0.61
N ASN A 113 7.52 3.54 1.57
CA ASN A 113 6.94 2.37 2.19
C ASN A 113 6.54 2.66 3.65
N PRO A 114 5.29 3.06 3.92
CA PRO A 114 4.84 3.33 5.26
C PRO A 114 4.84 2.06 6.13
N CYS A 115 4.98 2.25 7.44
CA CYS A 115 4.72 1.21 8.44
C CYS A 115 3.27 1.34 8.94
N PHE A 116 2.67 0.21 9.33
CA PHE A 116 1.27 0.15 9.78
C PHE A 116 1.16 -0.36 11.21
N ALA A 117 0.10 0.03 11.92
CA ALA A 117 -0.26 -0.50 13.23
C ALA A 117 -0.91 -1.90 13.10
N MET A 118 -0.09 -2.87 12.69
CA MET A 118 -0.47 -4.27 12.49
C MET A 118 0.22 -5.17 13.52
N SER A 119 -0.54 -6.08 14.12
CA SER A 119 -0.03 -7.05 15.09
C SER A 119 1.02 -7.98 14.46
N GLU A 120 2.27 -7.89 14.94
CA GLU A 120 3.34 -8.81 14.52
C GLU A 120 2.96 -10.27 14.83
N LYS A 121 2.19 -10.50 15.89
CA LYS A 121 1.71 -11.83 16.26
C LYS A 121 0.79 -12.41 15.18
N SER A 122 -0.20 -11.66 14.70
CA SER A 122 -1.10 -12.14 13.64
C SER A 122 -0.36 -12.30 12.31
N ILE A 123 0.58 -11.41 12.00
CA ILE A 123 1.44 -11.53 10.81
C ILE A 123 2.24 -12.84 10.84
N LYS A 124 2.90 -13.14 11.96
CA LYS A 124 3.67 -14.39 12.13
C LYS A 124 2.79 -15.65 12.08
N GLN A 125 1.57 -15.58 12.58
CA GLN A 125 0.62 -16.69 12.47
C GLN A 125 0.24 -16.97 11.00
N ILE A 126 0.12 -15.92 10.18
CA ILE A 126 -0.08 -16.04 8.74
C ILE A 126 1.19 -16.65 8.10
N GLU A 127 2.39 -16.13 8.42
CA GLU A 127 3.68 -16.66 7.90
C GLU A 127 3.85 -18.17 8.16
N LYS A 128 3.54 -18.63 9.38
CA LYS A 128 3.66 -20.04 9.77
C LYS A 128 2.73 -20.98 9.01
N LYS A 129 1.63 -20.48 8.43
CA LYS A 129 0.75 -21.32 7.59
C LYS A 129 1.36 -21.64 6.23
N PHE A 130 2.54 -21.10 5.92
CA PHE A 130 3.26 -21.29 4.66
C PHE A 130 4.59 -22.04 4.81
N ILE A 131 4.93 -22.50 6.01
CA ILE A 131 6.07 -23.35 6.31
C ILE A 131 5.51 -24.72 6.71
#